data_AF-A0A357JC05-F1
#
_entry.id   AF-A0A357JC05-F1
#
_cell.length_a   1.000
_cell.length_b   1.000
_cell.length_c   1.000
_cell.angle_alpha   90.00
_cell.angle_beta   90.00
_cell.angle_gamma   90.00
#
_symmetry.space_group_name_H-M   'P 1'
#
loop_
_entity.id
_entity.type
_entity.pdbx_description
1 polymer ?
#
loop_
_entity_poly.entity_id
_entity_poly.type
_entity_poly.pdbx_seq_one_letter_code
_entity_poly.pdbx_strand_id
1 'polypeptide(L)'
;MYKNREICNDTYYVGASDRRLAKFENIYPLENGVSYNSYVILDNKTCLMDGVDSSVTEIFLKKVKDILNGRSLDYIILQHLEPDHAFCIFRLLNIYPNATIVLSDKALVMLKNFNEGINIKNVLVVKEKDVLDLGKHKLTFICAPMVHWPEVIMTYDDYTKSLFSADAFGTFGSLSGNLIANRDYFEKYSESEARRYYTNIVGKYGPQVLQALTKASSIDINNILPLHGPIWKNDLNYFINLYSKWASYTPEVNGVLIVYGSVYGHSEEAANIIADNLSILGIRDIAVYDASKTDKSYLVAESFKYSNLVIVSSTYNMGIFTPVEEFLLDLKYHNLQNRKFSIVENGSWAPNSGKLIFEILSKLKGFEMIGDIITFKSSVKSDDINKLDNLSNLIFASIPQKKPITNPLFNINYGLFILSSKDGDKQNACIINTVNQVASLPDRIMFCVNKNNYTASIINKTKECNLSILTEDAPFELFKRFGYQSGKNVNKFEGFDNYSLASNGINYINKFTNSYFSLKIENVIDLGSHFGFVSVITESKILNEKRSVSYSYYLNNIKPNIKQDVAKKSGWVCKICGYVYEKDELPKDFICPICKHDISVFERIK
;
A
#
# COMPACT_ATOMS: atom_id res chain seq x y z
N MET A 1 -8.34 -15.08 -20.35
CA MET A 1 -7.06 -15.01 -21.09
C MET A 1 -6.69 -16.40 -21.62
N TYR A 2 -6.35 -16.54 -22.90
CA TYR A 2 -6.22 -17.87 -23.53
C TYR A 2 -4.79 -18.35 -23.80
N LYS A 3 -3.82 -17.45 -23.96
CA LYS A 3 -2.44 -17.84 -24.30
C LYS A 3 -1.70 -18.35 -23.06
N ASN A 4 -0.88 -19.38 -23.25
CA ASN A 4 0.17 -19.78 -22.30
C ASN A 4 1.19 -18.64 -22.19
N ARG A 5 1.55 -18.27 -20.95
CA ARG A 5 2.47 -17.17 -20.68
C ARG A 5 3.39 -17.55 -19.54
N GLU A 6 4.68 -17.54 -19.82
CA GLU A 6 5.71 -17.54 -18.79
C GLU A 6 5.67 -16.17 -18.08
N ILE A 7 5.65 -16.18 -16.74
CA ILE A 7 5.55 -14.97 -15.92
C ILE A 7 6.82 -14.71 -15.11
N CYS A 8 7.49 -15.77 -14.69
CA CYS A 8 8.83 -15.81 -14.12
C CYS A 8 9.55 -17.00 -14.74
N ASN A 9 10.88 -17.07 -14.66
CA ASN A 9 11.63 -18.19 -15.20
C ASN A 9 11.01 -19.52 -14.77
N ASP A 10 10.70 -20.37 -15.75
CA ASP A 10 10.14 -21.71 -15.56
C ASP A 10 8.74 -21.75 -14.88
N THR A 11 8.13 -20.58 -14.59
CA THR A 11 6.80 -20.45 -13.99
C THR A 11 5.79 -19.86 -14.97
N TYR A 12 4.69 -20.58 -15.19
CA TYR A 12 3.69 -20.28 -16.22
C TYR A 12 2.31 -20.02 -15.64
N TYR A 13 1.62 -18.99 -16.14
CA TYR A 13 0.24 -18.69 -15.77
C TYR A 13 -0.75 -19.62 -16.48
N VAL A 14 -1.48 -20.44 -15.72
CA VAL A 14 -2.50 -21.38 -16.23
C VAL A 14 -3.94 -20.98 -15.87
N GLY A 15 -4.13 -19.93 -15.06
CA GLY A 15 -5.45 -19.38 -14.71
C GLY A 15 -6.26 -18.76 -15.86
N ALA A 16 -7.43 -18.22 -15.52
CA ALA A 16 -8.37 -17.61 -16.46
C ALA A 16 -9.27 -16.58 -15.77
N SER A 17 -10.16 -15.92 -16.54
CA SER A 17 -11.11 -14.95 -15.98
C SER A 17 -12.52 -15.34 -16.33
N ASP A 18 -13.41 -15.30 -15.35
CA ASP A 18 -14.85 -15.36 -15.56
C ASP A 18 -15.39 -13.93 -15.63
N ARG A 19 -15.81 -13.52 -16.82
CA ARG A 19 -16.40 -12.20 -17.07
C ARG A 19 -17.90 -12.15 -16.82
N ARG A 20 -18.55 -13.29 -16.62
CA ARG A 20 -20.01 -13.42 -16.53
C ARG A 20 -20.49 -13.47 -15.09
N LEU A 21 -19.61 -13.78 -14.14
CA LEU A 21 -19.95 -13.84 -12.73
C LEU A 21 -20.51 -12.50 -12.25
N ALA A 22 -21.77 -12.51 -11.83
CA ALA A 22 -22.47 -11.31 -11.39
C ALA A 22 -22.28 -11.01 -9.90
N LYS A 23 -21.98 -12.03 -9.08
CA LYS A 23 -21.71 -11.90 -7.65
C LYS A 23 -20.59 -12.84 -7.21
N PHE A 24 -19.59 -12.31 -6.51
CA PHE A 24 -18.59 -13.11 -5.82
C PHE A 24 -19.19 -13.71 -4.54
N GLU A 25 -18.93 -15.00 -4.27
CA GLU A 25 -19.53 -15.77 -3.16
C GLU A 25 -21.08 -15.70 -3.10
N ASN A 26 -21.72 -15.29 -4.20
CA ASN A 26 -23.15 -14.93 -4.26
C ASN A 26 -23.57 -13.78 -3.32
N ILE A 27 -22.60 -13.01 -2.78
CA ILE A 27 -22.82 -11.88 -1.87
C ILE A 27 -22.45 -10.56 -2.53
N TYR A 28 -21.24 -10.44 -3.07
CA TYR A 28 -20.69 -9.16 -3.52
C TYR A 28 -20.92 -8.93 -5.03
N PRO A 29 -21.66 -7.90 -5.45
CA PRO A 29 -21.94 -7.66 -6.87
C PRO A 29 -20.68 -7.30 -7.66
N LEU A 30 -20.46 -7.97 -8.78
CA LEU A 30 -19.31 -7.73 -9.66
C LEU A 30 -19.76 -7.13 -10.98
N GLU A 31 -19.25 -5.94 -11.32
CA GLU A 31 -19.48 -5.35 -12.64
C GLU A 31 -18.59 -6.01 -13.72
N ASN A 32 -17.36 -6.38 -13.34
CA ASN A 32 -16.33 -6.84 -14.28
C ASN A 32 -15.91 -8.29 -14.07
N GLY A 33 -16.73 -9.10 -13.41
CA GLY A 33 -16.41 -10.49 -13.07
C GLY A 33 -15.16 -10.61 -12.18
N VAL A 34 -14.44 -11.74 -12.28
CA VAL A 34 -13.24 -12.01 -11.47
C VAL A 34 -12.23 -12.87 -12.25
N SER A 35 -10.97 -12.88 -11.81
CA SER A 35 -9.97 -13.81 -12.31
C SER A 35 -9.64 -14.90 -11.30
N TYR A 36 -9.43 -16.12 -11.77
CA TYR A 36 -8.92 -17.25 -11.00
C TYR A 36 -7.53 -17.58 -11.51
N ASN A 37 -6.52 -17.25 -10.73
CA ASN A 37 -5.13 -17.41 -11.07
C ASN A 37 -4.61 -18.74 -10.52
N SER A 38 -3.81 -19.43 -11.33
CA SER A 38 -3.12 -20.65 -10.96
C SER A 38 -1.85 -20.74 -11.83
N TYR A 39 -0.85 -21.48 -11.36
CA TYR A 39 0.51 -21.44 -11.89
C TYR A 39 1.12 -22.83 -12.02
N VAL A 40 1.91 -23.08 -13.07
CA VAL A 40 2.70 -24.30 -13.23
C VAL A 40 4.19 -23.95 -13.20
N ILE A 41 4.96 -24.66 -12.39
CA ILE A 41 6.41 -24.54 -12.29
C ILE A 41 7.03 -25.78 -12.96
N LEU A 42 7.95 -25.56 -13.90
CA LEU A 42 8.64 -26.61 -14.64
C LEU A 42 10.10 -26.72 -14.21
N ASP A 43 10.45 -27.74 -13.43
CA ASP A 43 11.82 -28.00 -13.01
C ASP A 43 12.18 -29.48 -13.21
N ASN A 44 13.16 -30.04 -12.50
CA ASN A 44 13.36 -31.49 -12.43
C ASN A 44 12.06 -32.20 -12.00
N LYS A 45 11.31 -31.56 -11.08
CA LYS A 45 9.94 -31.90 -10.71
C LYS A 45 8.98 -30.82 -11.15
N THR A 46 7.81 -31.21 -11.66
CA THR A 46 6.77 -30.25 -12.05
C THR A 46 5.79 -30.02 -10.91
N CYS A 47 5.33 -28.79 -10.75
CA CYS A 47 4.42 -28.41 -9.68
C CYS A 47 3.28 -27.53 -10.22
N LEU A 48 2.05 -27.82 -9.80
CA LEU A 48 0.88 -26.98 -10.01
C LEU A 48 0.51 -26.27 -8.70
N MET A 49 0.28 -24.96 -8.77
CA MET A 49 -0.15 -24.12 -7.65
C MET A 49 -1.66 -23.89 -7.75
N ASP A 50 -2.41 -24.46 -6.81
CA ASP A 50 -3.86 -24.37 -6.68
C ASP A 50 -4.64 -24.85 -7.92
N GLY A 51 -5.96 -24.93 -7.78
CA GLY A 51 -6.89 -25.14 -8.88
C GLY A 51 -7.59 -23.84 -9.28
N VAL A 52 -8.79 -23.98 -9.82
CA VAL A 52 -9.67 -22.88 -10.22
C VAL A 52 -11.13 -23.26 -10.06
N ASP A 53 -11.99 -22.26 -10.13
CA ASP A 53 -13.44 -22.40 -10.15
C ASP A 53 -13.94 -23.24 -11.34
N SER A 54 -15.12 -23.82 -11.14
CA SER A 54 -15.90 -24.55 -12.13
C SER A 54 -16.05 -23.79 -13.47
N SER A 55 -16.26 -22.47 -13.42
CA SER A 55 -16.53 -21.60 -14.58
C SER A 55 -15.38 -21.56 -15.59
N VAL A 56 -14.15 -21.80 -15.14
CA VAL A 56 -12.94 -21.71 -15.99
C VAL A 56 -12.12 -23.01 -16.02
N THR A 57 -12.63 -24.10 -15.43
CA THR A 57 -11.91 -25.37 -15.31
C THR A 57 -11.43 -25.92 -16.67
N GLU A 58 -12.24 -25.86 -17.74
CA GLU A 58 -11.84 -26.44 -19.04
C GLU A 58 -10.62 -25.75 -19.65
N ILE A 59 -10.60 -24.42 -19.66
CA ILE A 59 -9.46 -23.66 -20.19
C ILE A 59 -8.23 -23.85 -19.32
N PHE A 60 -8.41 -23.91 -18.00
CA PHE A 60 -7.34 -24.21 -17.06
C PHE A 60 -6.69 -25.57 -17.32
N LEU A 61 -7.48 -26.65 -17.38
CA LEU A 61 -6.97 -28.01 -17.64
C LEU A 61 -6.26 -28.12 -18.98
N LYS A 62 -6.79 -27.46 -20.03
CA LYS A 62 -6.12 -27.37 -21.33
C LYS A 62 -4.75 -26.71 -21.19
N LYS A 63 -4.65 -25.57 -20.49
CA LYS A 63 -3.39 -24.86 -20.30
C LYS A 63 -2.38 -25.66 -19.49
N VAL A 64 -2.80 -26.34 -18.43
CA VAL A 64 -1.94 -27.24 -17.63
C VAL A 64 -1.35 -28.34 -18.52
N LYS A 65 -2.19 -29.01 -19.31
CA LYS A 65 -1.75 -30.06 -20.25
C LYS A 65 -0.76 -29.51 -21.29
N ASP A 66 -1.08 -28.36 -21.88
CA ASP A 66 -0.25 -27.72 -22.91
C ASP A 66 1.12 -27.32 -22.34
N ILE A 67 1.18 -26.78 -21.12
CA ILE A 67 2.45 -26.38 -20.46
C ILE A 67 3.29 -27.61 -20.07
N LEU A 68 2.68 -28.65 -19.53
CA LEU A 68 3.41 -29.88 -19.18
C LEU A 68 4.00 -30.56 -20.41
N ASN A 69 3.38 -30.39 -21.59
CA ASN A 69 3.88 -30.88 -22.87
C ASN A 69 4.35 -32.35 -22.83
N GLY A 70 3.53 -33.21 -22.23
CA GLY A 70 3.79 -34.66 -22.08
C GLY A 70 4.59 -35.05 -20.82
N ARG A 71 5.10 -34.10 -20.04
CA ARG A 71 5.70 -34.37 -18.73
C ARG A 71 4.64 -34.80 -17.71
N SER A 72 5.03 -35.66 -16.77
CA SER A 72 4.20 -35.99 -15.60
C SER A 72 4.06 -34.80 -14.66
N LEU A 73 2.90 -34.67 -14.02
CA LEU A 73 2.69 -33.74 -12.91
C LEU A 73 3.15 -34.38 -11.59
N ASP A 74 4.21 -33.88 -10.96
CA ASP A 74 4.75 -34.47 -9.74
C ASP A 74 4.02 -33.97 -8.48
N TYR A 75 3.73 -32.67 -8.40
CA TYR A 75 3.11 -32.03 -7.23
C TYR A 75 1.93 -31.13 -7.60
N ILE A 76 0.94 -31.09 -6.70
CA ILE A 76 -0.15 -30.10 -6.70
C ILE A 76 -0.17 -29.48 -5.30
N ILE A 77 0.28 -28.23 -5.18
CA ILE A 77 0.20 -27.47 -3.93
C ILE A 77 -1.18 -26.85 -3.82
N LEU A 78 -1.85 -27.07 -2.69
CA LEU A 78 -3.13 -26.45 -2.35
C LEU A 78 -2.92 -25.49 -1.18
N GLN A 79 -2.84 -24.21 -1.50
CA GLN A 79 -2.62 -23.11 -0.57
C GLN A 79 -3.89 -22.74 0.18
N HIS A 80 -5.04 -22.87 -0.50
CA HIS A 80 -6.35 -22.49 0.01
C HIS A 80 -7.42 -23.41 -0.59
N LEU A 81 -8.38 -23.86 0.24
CA LEU A 81 -9.40 -24.82 -0.17
C LEU A 81 -10.78 -24.25 -0.44
N GLU A 82 -10.92 -22.92 -0.49
CA GLU A 82 -12.18 -22.36 -0.95
C GLU A 82 -12.49 -22.85 -2.38
N PRO A 83 -13.75 -23.25 -2.67
CA PRO A 83 -14.06 -23.95 -3.91
C PRO A 83 -13.67 -23.21 -5.19
N ASP A 84 -13.62 -21.89 -5.21
CA ASP A 84 -13.22 -21.12 -6.38
C ASP A 84 -11.72 -21.25 -6.73
N HIS A 85 -10.93 -21.87 -5.85
CA HIS A 85 -9.54 -22.29 -6.08
C HIS A 85 -9.35 -23.80 -6.03
N ALA A 86 -10.34 -24.55 -5.56
CA ALA A 86 -10.21 -25.97 -5.25
C ALA A 86 -11.22 -26.88 -5.98
N PHE A 87 -12.21 -26.31 -6.68
CA PHE A 87 -13.30 -27.08 -7.30
C PHE A 87 -12.78 -28.18 -8.24
N CYS A 88 -11.76 -27.86 -9.05
CA CYS A 88 -11.27 -28.78 -10.06
C CYS A 88 -10.34 -29.90 -9.54
N ILE A 89 -10.08 -30.01 -8.22
CA ILE A 89 -9.12 -30.97 -7.65
C ILE A 89 -9.48 -32.43 -8.03
N PHE A 90 -10.75 -32.81 -7.96
CA PHE A 90 -11.16 -34.17 -8.34
C PHE A 90 -10.80 -34.49 -9.80
N ARG A 91 -11.01 -33.53 -10.70
CA ARG A 91 -10.65 -33.69 -12.13
C ARG A 91 -9.14 -33.75 -12.31
N LEU A 92 -8.38 -32.94 -11.59
CA LEU A 92 -6.91 -32.98 -11.61
C LEU A 92 -6.40 -34.34 -11.16
N LEU A 93 -6.91 -34.89 -10.07
CA LEU A 93 -6.49 -36.21 -9.56
C LEU A 93 -6.88 -37.37 -10.48
N ASN A 94 -7.99 -37.25 -11.23
CA ASN A 94 -8.32 -38.26 -12.24
C ASN A 94 -7.37 -38.23 -13.45
N ILE A 95 -6.91 -37.04 -13.85
CA ILE A 95 -5.98 -36.88 -14.98
C ILE A 95 -4.54 -37.20 -14.57
N TYR A 96 -4.15 -36.79 -13.35
CA TYR A 96 -2.80 -36.95 -12.79
C TYR A 96 -2.83 -37.76 -11.48
N PRO A 97 -3.22 -39.05 -11.53
CA PRO A 97 -3.48 -39.86 -10.33
C PRO A 97 -2.25 -40.20 -9.49
N ASN A 98 -1.04 -39.89 -9.98
CA ASN A 98 0.21 -40.13 -9.28
C ASN A 98 0.82 -38.85 -8.69
N ALA A 99 0.22 -37.68 -8.94
CA ALA A 99 0.67 -36.42 -8.36
C ALA A 99 0.54 -36.45 -6.83
N THR A 100 1.49 -35.83 -6.14
CA THR A 100 1.45 -35.66 -4.69
C THR A 100 0.74 -34.36 -4.36
N ILE A 101 -0.36 -34.43 -3.59
CA ILE A 101 -1.02 -33.24 -3.08
C ILE A 101 -0.22 -32.72 -1.89
N VAL A 102 0.15 -31.44 -1.93
CA VAL A 102 0.95 -30.77 -0.90
C VAL A 102 0.11 -29.68 -0.24
N LEU A 103 -0.08 -29.74 1.08
CA LEU A 103 -1.01 -28.83 1.77
C LEU A 103 -0.76 -28.79 3.30
N SER A 104 -1.44 -27.91 4.02
CA SER A 104 -1.42 -27.89 5.48
C SER A 104 -2.23 -29.04 6.11
N ASP A 105 -2.01 -29.30 7.40
CA ASP A 105 -2.77 -30.32 8.14
C ASP A 105 -4.28 -30.01 8.18
N LYS A 106 -4.64 -28.73 8.39
CA LYS A 106 -6.02 -28.26 8.37
C LYS A 106 -6.66 -28.39 6.99
N ALA A 107 -5.91 -28.06 5.94
CA ALA A 107 -6.39 -28.23 4.58
C ALA A 107 -6.70 -29.71 4.30
N LEU A 108 -5.98 -30.67 4.90
CA LEU A 108 -6.22 -32.10 4.63
C LEU A 108 -7.56 -32.55 5.18
N VAL A 109 -7.92 -32.03 6.35
CA VAL A 109 -9.24 -32.25 6.95
C VAL A 109 -10.32 -31.64 6.06
N MET A 110 -10.15 -30.40 5.63
CA MET A 110 -11.13 -29.68 4.81
C MET A 110 -11.30 -30.30 3.42
N LEU A 111 -10.21 -30.76 2.78
CA LEU A 111 -10.23 -31.42 1.48
C LEU A 111 -11.13 -32.66 1.50
N LYS A 112 -11.00 -33.47 2.56
CA LYS A 112 -11.83 -34.66 2.76
C LYS A 112 -13.30 -34.31 3.03
N ASN A 113 -13.56 -33.19 3.72
CA ASN A 113 -14.92 -32.73 3.98
C ASN A 113 -15.62 -32.21 2.72
N PHE A 114 -14.91 -31.46 1.87
CA PHE A 114 -15.48 -30.95 0.62
C PHE A 114 -15.63 -32.03 -0.45
N ASN A 115 -14.84 -33.10 -0.38
CA ASN A 115 -14.78 -34.12 -1.42
C ASN A 115 -14.96 -35.52 -0.81
N GLU A 116 -16.21 -35.90 -0.59
CA GLU A 116 -16.55 -37.25 -0.14
C GLU A 116 -15.97 -38.31 -1.09
N GLY A 117 -15.28 -39.31 -0.54
CA GLY A 117 -14.70 -40.40 -1.34
C GLY A 117 -13.50 -40.02 -2.21
N ILE A 118 -12.90 -38.84 -2.02
CA ILE A 118 -11.69 -38.45 -2.75
C ILE A 118 -10.55 -39.45 -2.52
N ASN A 119 -10.07 -40.08 -3.59
CA ASN A 119 -8.97 -41.02 -3.53
C ASN A 119 -7.65 -40.30 -3.76
N ILE A 120 -6.94 -39.99 -2.67
CA ILE A 120 -5.63 -39.34 -2.73
C ILE A 120 -4.55 -40.39 -2.49
N LYS A 121 -3.79 -40.73 -3.54
CA LYS A 121 -2.71 -41.73 -3.44
C LYS A 121 -1.51 -41.22 -2.64
N ASN A 122 -1.10 -39.98 -2.91
CA ASN A 122 0.10 -39.37 -2.36
C ASN A 122 -0.26 -38.02 -1.73
N VAL A 123 0.06 -37.85 -0.45
CA VAL A 123 -0.14 -36.60 0.30
C VAL A 123 1.15 -36.23 1.01
N LEU A 124 1.53 -34.95 0.94
CA LEU A 124 2.57 -34.35 1.73
C LEU A 124 1.97 -33.22 2.58
N VAL A 125 1.94 -33.41 3.90
CA VAL A 125 1.49 -32.37 4.83
C VAL A 125 2.70 -31.50 5.20
N VAL A 126 2.59 -30.20 4.97
CA VAL A 126 3.66 -29.22 5.20
C VAL A 126 3.33 -28.27 6.34
N LYS A 127 4.38 -27.77 6.99
CA LYS A 127 4.34 -26.80 8.08
C LYS A 127 5.12 -25.55 7.72
N GLU A 128 5.00 -24.53 8.56
CA GLU A 128 5.81 -23.31 8.48
C GLU A 128 7.30 -23.63 8.30
N LYS A 129 7.92 -23.03 7.28
CA LYS A 129 9.33 -23.18 6.86
C LYS A 129 9.72 -24.55 6.29
N ASP A 130 8.80 -25.50 6.14
CA ASP A 130 9.11 -26.69 5.34
C ASP A 130 9.47 -26.28 3.91
N VAL A 131 10.35 -27.06 3.29
CA VAL A 131 10.85 -26.80 1.93
C VAL A 131 10.54 -27.99 1.03
N LEU A 132 9.87 -27.73 -0.08
CA LEU A 132 9.72 -28.67 -1.18
C LEU A 132 10.74 -28.35 -2.27
N ASP A 133 11.66 -29.27 -2.53
CA ASP A 133 12.71 -29.12 -3.54
C ASP A 133 12.24 -29.69 -4.89
N LEU A 134 12.12 -28.83 -5.90
CA LEU A 134 11.79 -29.22 -7.26
C LEU A 134 13.02 -29.36 -8.17
N GLY A 135 14.21 -28.97 -7.71
CA GLY A 135 15.44 -28.83 -8.48
C GLY A 135 16.13 -27.48 -8.23
N LYS A 136 16.02 -26.56 -9.18
CA LYS A 136 16.42 -25.15 -9.02
C LYS A 136 15.48 -24.41 -8.07
N HIS A 137 14.18 -24.68 -8.15
CA HIS A 137 13.14 -24.04 -7.36
C HIS A 137 12.99 -24.77 -6.03
N LYS A 138 13.20 -24.05 -4.92
CA LYS A 138 12.92 -24.55 -3.57
C LYS A 138 11.77 -23.75 -2.96
N LEU A 139 10.65 -24.43 -2.79
CA LEU A 139 9.40 -23.84 -2.35
C LEU A 139 9.31 -23.89 -0.82
N THR A 140 9.40 -22.74 -0.17
CA THR A 140 9.29 -22.61 1.29
C THR A 140 7.86 -22.22 1.67
N PHE A 141 7.25 -22.94 2.60
CA PHE A 141 5.88 -22.69 3.03
C PHE A 141 5.80 -21.70 4.20
N ILE A 142 4.86 -20.76 4.13
CA ILE A 142 4.62 -19.71 5.12
C ILE A 142 3.17 -19.82 5.58
N CYS A 143 2.93 -20.19 6.84
CA CYS A 143 1.56 -20.30 7.34
C CYS A 143 0.95 -18.90 7.53
N ALA A 144 -0.23 -18.68 6.95
CA ALA A 144 -0.99 -17.44 7.03
C ALA A 144 -2.44 -17.71 7.48
N PRO A 145 -2.65 -18.34 8.66
CA PRO A 145 -3.98 -18.71 9.11
C PRO A 145 -4.87 -17.48 9.31
N MET A 146 -6.13 -17.61 8.90
CA MET A 146 -7.13 -16.54 8.86
C MET A 146 -6.76 -15.40 7.89
N VAL A 147 -6.03 -15.69 6.81
CA VAL A 147 -5.84 -14.78 5.67
C VAL A 147 -6.43 -15.42 4.40
N HIS A 148 -7.74 -15.66 4.30
CA HIS A 148 -8.81 -15.39 5.28
C HIS A 148 -9.36 -16.65 5.96
N TRP A 149 -8.96 -17.85 5.53
CA TRP A 149 -9.38 -19.13 6.12
C TRP A 149 -8.30 -19.77 7.01
N PRO A 150 -8.66 -20.70 7.92
CA PRO A 150 -7.74 -21.21 8.94
C PRO A 150 -6.59 -22.09 8.41
N GLU A 151 -6.72 -22.65 7.20
CA GLU A 151 -5.76 -23.57 6.58
C GLU A 151 -4.73 -22.90 5.67
N VAL A 152 -4.93 -21.62 5.37
CA VAL A 152 -4.16 -20.90 4.35
C VAL A 152 -2.65 -20.99 4.61
N ILE A 153 -1.93 -21.38 3.56
CA ILE A 153 -0.47 -21.30 3.46
C ILE A 153 -0.10 -20.48 2.22
N MET A 154 0.94 -19.66 2.34
CA MET A 154 1.60 -19.02 1.20
C MET A 154 2.85 -19.81 0.85
N THR A 155 3.29 -19.71 -0.40
CA THR A 155 4.47 -20.42 -0.89
C THR A 155 5.47 -19.43 -1.45
N TYR A 156 6.73 -19.51 -1.01
CA TYR A 156 7.81 -18.68 -1.50
C TYR A 156 8.81 -19.52 -2.31
N ASP A 157 9.05 -19.12 -3.56
CA ASP A 157 10.05 -19.71 -4.43
C ASP A 157 11.37 -18.92 -4.35
N ASP A 158 12.43 -19.55 -3.84
CA ASP A 158 13.72 -18.92 -3.63
C ASP A 158 14.49 -18.62 -4.94
N TYR A 159 14.19 -19.32 -6.03
CA TYR A 159 14.87 -19.14 -7.30
C TYR A 159 14.38 -17.89 -8.02
N THR A 160 13.06 -17.76 -8.17
CA THR A 160 12.45 -16.59 -8.84
C THR A 160 12.13 -15.43 -7.89
N LYS A 161 12.30 -15.63 -6.58
CA LYS A 161 11.95 -14.65 -5.53
C LYS A 161 10.45 -14.31 -5.57
N SER A 162 9.62 -15.33 -5.75
CA SER A 162 8.18 -15.21 -5.99
C SER A 162 7.39 -15.66 -4.78
N LEU A 163 6.47 -14.82 -4.30
CA LEU A 163 5.49 -15.16 -3.28
C LEU A 163 4.15 -15.49 -3.94
N PHE A 164 3.76 -16.76 -3.91
CA PHE A 164 2.39 -17.18 -4.17
C PHE A 164 1.58 -16.89 -2.91
N SER A 165 0.66 -15.93 -2.99
CA SER A 165 0.10 -15.26 -1.80
C SER A 165 -1.30 -15.74 -1.41
N ALA A 166 -1.79 -16.84 -2.00
CA ALA A 166 -3.19 -17.23 -1.91
C ALA A 166 -4.10 -16.03 -2.26
N ASP A 167 -5.12 -15.74 -1.44
CA ASP A 167 -6.00 -14.58 -1.60
C ASP A 167 -5.44 -13.24 -1.14
N ALA A 168 -4.34 -13.26 -0.39
CA ALA A 168 -3.68 -12.00 -0.09
C ALA A 168 -3.23 -11.36 -1.42
N PHE A 169 -3.40 -10.03 -1.48
CA PHE A 169 -3.18 -9.20 -2.67
C PHE A 169 -4.19 -9.45 -3.81
N GLY A 170 -5.36 -10.03 -3.52
CA GLY A 170 -6.46 -10.16 -4.45
C GLY A 170 -7.08 -8.82 -4.88
N THR A 171 -7.83 -8.85 -5.98
CA THR A 171 -8.56 -7.69 -6.53
C THR A 171 -9.79 -8.19 -7.26
N PHE A 172 -10.97 -7.59 -6.99
CA PHE A 172 -12.16 -7.88 -7.80
C PHE A 172 -11.98 -7.38 -9.23
N GLY A 173 -12.60 -8.08 -10.19
CA GLY A 173 -12.47 -7.77 -11.61
C GLY A 173 -11.70 -8.84 -12.39
N SER A 174 -12.14 -9.06 -13.62
CA SER A 174 -11.45 -9.91 -14.59
C SER A 174 -10.24 -9.21 -15.20
N LEU A 175 -9.24 -9.98 -15.63
CA LEU A 175 -8.06 -9.44 -16.30
C LEU A 175 -8.34 -9.19 -17.78
N SER A 176 -8.25 -7.93 -18.22
CA SER A 176 -8.46 -7.50 -19.61
C SER A 176 -7.40 -7.97 -20.61
N GLY A 177 -6.35 -8.65 -20.14
CA GLY A 177 -5.24 -9.15 -20.94
C GLY A 177 -3.88 -8.78 -20.39
N ASN A 178 -3.81 -7.75 -19.54
CA ASN A 178 -2.63 -7.40 -18.76
C ASN A 178 -2.58 -8.29 -17.51
N LEU A 179 -1.55 -9.13 -17.44
CA LEU A 179 -1.30 -9.99 -16.28
C LEU A 179 -0.53 -9.28 -15.19
N ILE A 180 0.47 -8.49 -15.60
CA ILE A 180 1.37 -7.82 -14.70
C ILE A 180 0.76 -6.46 -14.36
N ALA A 181 0.69 -6.15 -13.07
CA ALA A 181 0.23 -4.87 -12.57
C ALA A 181 1.11 -3.75 -13.13
N ASN A 182 0.46 -2.69 -13.58
CA ASN A 182 1.08 -1.40 -13.83
C ASN A 182 0.52 -0.44 -12.78
N ARG A 183 1.40 0.22 -12.02
CA ARG A 183 1.00 1.04 -10.87
C ARG A 183 0.01 2.15 -11.26
N ASP A 184 0.30 2.92 -12.31
CA ASP A 184 -0.55 4.05 -12.72
C ASP A 184 -1.95 3.58 -13.16
N TYR A 185 -2.01 2.45 -13.89
CA TYR A 185 -3.29 1.84 -14.24
C TYR A 185 -4.03 1.33 -13.00
N PHE A 186 -3.32 0.65 -12.09
CA PHE A 186 -3.91 0.06 -10.90
C PHE A 186 -4.48 1.13 -9.96
N GLU A 187 -3.69 2.16 -9.64
CA GLU A 187 -4.10 3.31 -8.81
C GLU A 187 -5.38 3.96 -9.37
N LYS A 188 -5.47 4.08 -10.70
CA LYS A 188 -6.60 4.75 -11.34
C LYS A 188 -7.86 3.89 -11.48
N TYR A 189 -7.72 2.59 -11.73
CA TYR A 189 -8.85 1.75 -12.19
C TYR A 189 -9.10 0.48 -11.37
N SER A 190 -8.20 0.09 -10.48
CA SER A 190 -8.29 -1.21 -9.80
C SER A 190 -8.08 -1.12 -8.29
N GLU A 191 -7.49 -0.04 -7.77
CA GLU A 191 -7.25 0.13 -6.35
C GLU A 191 -8.54 0.13 -5.52
N SER A 192 -9.63 0.74 -6.01
CA SER A 192 -10.92 0.71 -5.33
C SER A 192 -11.46 -0.71 -5.20
N GLU A 193 -11.33 -1.53 -6.25
CA GLU A 193 -11.74 -2.93 -6.24
C GLU A 193 -10.78 -3.83 -5.44
N ALA A 194 -9.50 -3.47 -5.36
CA ALA A 194 -8.53 -4.15 -4.49
C ALA A 194 -8.79 -3.85 -3.01
N ARG A 195 -9.11 -2.59 -2.69
CA ARG A 195 -9.58 -2.21 -1.35
C ARG A 195 -10.86 -2.97 -1.03
N ARG A 196 -11.82 -2.98 -1.95
CA ARG A 196 -13.11 -3.67 -1.77
C ARG A 196 -12.94 -5.17 -1.59
N TYR A 197 -12.07 -5.81 -2.37
CA TYR A 197 -11.69 -7.21 -2.17
C TYR A 197 -11.11 -7.40 -0.76
N TYR A 198 -10.09 -6.63 -0.40
CA TYR A 198 -9.46 -6.73 0.91
C TYR A 198 -10.48 -6.57 2.05
N THR A 199 -11.28 -5.51 2.04
CA THR A 199 -12.15 -5.16 3.16
C THR A 199 -13.29 -6.15 3.38
N ASN A 200 -13.81 -6.73 2.29
CA ASN A 200 -14.93 -7.67 2.35
C ASN A 200 -14.49 -9.13 2.54
N ILE A 201 -13.27 -9.49 2.11
CA ILE A 201 -12.79 -10.88 2.23
C ILE A 201 -11.86 -11.05 3.44
N VAL A 202 -10.84 -10.19 3.55
CA VAL A 202 -9.73 -10.35 4.50
C VAL A 202 -9.82 -9.36 5.68
N GLY A 203 -10.54 -8.26 5.52
CA GLY A 203 -10.43 -7.04 6.34
C GLY A 203 -10.62 -7.25 7.84
N LYS A 204 -11.42 -8.26 8.22
CA LYS A 204 -11.63 -8.68 9.62
C LYS A 204 -10.34 -9.11 10.32
N TYR A 205 -9.40 -9.67 9.57
CA TYR A 205 -8.21 -10.34 10.06
C TYR A 205 -6.94 -9.49 9.93
N GLY A 206 -7.08 -8.16 10.02
CA GLY A 206 -5.96 -7.22 9.97
C GLY A 206 -4.72 -7.62 10.81
N PRO A 207 -4.87 -8.04 12.09
CA PRO A 207 -3.73 -8.51 12.88
C PRO A 207 -2.99 -9.72 12.29
N GLN A 208 -3.72 -10.67 11.70
CA GLN A 208 -3.15 -11.85 11.05
C GLN A 208 -2.44 -11.48 9.75
N VAL A 209 -3.01 -10.54 8.98
CA VAL A 209 -2.35 -9.98 7.79
C VAL A 209 -1.04 -9.28 8.18
N LEU A 210 -1.02 -8.45 9.22
CA LEU A 210 0.21 -7.79 9.68
C LEU A 210 1.28 -8.80 10.13
N GLN A 211 0.90 -9.90 10.76
CA GLN A 211 1.82 -10.99 11.10
C GLN A 211 2.38 -11.65 9.84
N ALA A 212 1.55 -11.94 8.84
CA ALA A 212 1.98 -12.51 7.57
C ALA A 212 2.94 -11.56 6.81
N LEU A 213 2.62 -10.27 6.75
CA LEU A 213 3.51 -9.25 6.17
C LEU A 213 4.84 -9.14 6.90
N THR A 214 4.83 -9.24 8.24
CA THR A 214 6.06 -9.24 9.05
C THR A 214 6.94 -10.45 8.71
N LYS A 215 6.36 -11.65 8.58
CA LYS A 215 7.12 -12.83 8.13
C LYS A 215 7.71 -12.61 6.74
N ALA A 216 6.89 -12.12 5.80
CA ALA A 216 7.30 -11.86 4.43
C ALA A 216 8.40 -10.78 4.32
N SER A 217 8.45 -9.82 5.24
CA SER A 217 9.47 -8.75 5.25
C SER A 217 10.91 -9.24 5.46
N SER A 218 11.07 -10.46 6.00
CA SER A 218 12.38 -11.09 6.19
C SER A 218 12.91 -11.81 4.93
N ILE A 219 12.11 -11.84 3.87
CA ILE A 219 12.35 -12.60 2.65
C ILE A 219 12.50 -11.62 1.47
N ASP A 220 13.46 -11.89 0.58
CA ASP A 220 13.68 -11.10 -0.62
C ASP A 220 12.62 -11.42 -1.68
N ILE A 221 11.59 -10.59 -1.80
CA ILE A 221 10.44 -10.82 -2.70
C ILE A 221 10.52 -9.84 -3.88
N ASN A 222 10.58 -10.41 -5.09
CA ASN A 222 10.50 -9.66 -6.35
C ASN A 222 9.14 -9.76 -7.02
N ASN A 223 8.36 -10.81 -6.74
CA ASN A 223 7.06 -11.03 -7.36
C ASN A 223 6.00 -11.44 -6.33
N ILE A 224 4.78 -10.93 -6.47
CA ILE A 224 3.59 -11.38 -5.71
C ILE A 224 2.57 -11.93 -6.72
N LEU A 225 2.17 -13.18 -6.52
CA LEU A 225 1.34 -13.97 -7.42
C LEU A 225 0.05 -14.37 -6.69
N PRO A 226 -0.98 -13.50 -6.66
CA PRO A 226 -2.24 -13.77 -5.97
C PRO A 226 -3.13 -14.73 -6.77
N LEU A 227 -4.14 -15.29 -6.10
CA LEU A 227 -5.19 -16.12 -6.70
C LEU A 227 -6.24 -15.31 -7.46
N HIS A 228 -6.36 -14.00 -7.18
CA HIS A 228 -7.22 -13.07 -7.93
C HIS A 228 -6.47 -11.78 -8.29
N GLY A 229 -6.89 -11.12 -9.38
CA GLY A 229 -6.30 -9.86 -9.80
C GLY A 229 -4.93 -10.00 -10.48
N PRO A 230 -4.23 -8.87 -10.70
CA PRO A 230 -2.97 -8.84 -11.42
C PRO A 230 -1.78 -9.31 -10.58
N ILE A 231 -0.74 -9.82 -11.25
CA ILE A 231 0.54 -10.21 -10.66
C ILE A 231 1.41 -8.97 -10.48
N TRP A 232 2.06 -8.83 -9.32
CA TRP A 232 2.95 -7.70 -9.06
C TRP A 232 4.40 -8.12 -9.23
N LYS A 233 5.14 -7.45 -10.13
CA LYS A 233 6.59 -7.65 -10.36
C LYS A 233 7.42 -6.38 -10.13
N ASN A 234 6.77 -5.23 -10.13
CA ASN A 234 7.35 -3.91 -9.94
C ASN A 234 6.52 -3.16 -8.90
N ASP A 235 7.12 -2.17 -8.24
CA ASP A 235 6.45 -1.32 -7.26
C ASP A 235 5.70 -2.07 -6.15
N LEU A 236 6.18 -3.25 -5.74
CA LEU A 236 5.56 -4.11 -4.72
C LEU A 236 5.26 -3.33 -3.43
N ASN A 237 6.17 -2.44 -3.04
CA ASN A 237 6.02 -1.58 -1.86
C ASN A 237 4.74 -0.74 -1.91
N TYR A 238 4.27 -0.32 -3.09
CA TYR A 238 3.03 0.40 -3.24
C TYR A 238 1.85 -0.40 -2.68
N PHE A 239 1.67 -1.62 -3.19
CA PHE A 239 0.53 -2.44 -2.80
C PHE A 239 0.69 -3.04 -1.39
N ILE A 240 1.93 -3.37 -0.99
CA ILE A 240 2.23 -3.77 0.39
C ILE A 240 1.87 -2.66 1.38
N ASN A 241 2.18 -1.40 1.07
CA ASN A 241 1.83 -0.26 1.92
C ASN A 241 0.31 -0.06 2.02
N LEU A 242 -0.43 -0.26 0.92
CA LEU A 242 -1.90 -0.27 0.96
C LEU A 242 -2.42 -1.39 1.86
N TYR A 243 -1.96 -2.62 1.66
CA TYR A 243 -2.34 -3.77 2.50
C TYR A 243 -2.02 -3.55 3.98
N SER A 244 -0.83 -3.02 4.30
CA SER A 244 -0.43 -2.69 5.68
C SER A 244 -1.33 -1.60 6.29
N LYS A 245 -1.68 -0.58 5.50
CA LYS A 245 -2.60 0.48 5.91
C LYS A 245 -3.99 -0.09 6.21
N TRP A 246 -4.52 -0.94 5.34
CA TRP A 246 -5.83 -1.57 5.54
C TRP A 246 -5.83 -2.54 6.73
N ALA A 247 -4.76 -3.33 6.90
CA ALA A 247 -4.61 -4.29 7.99
C ALA A 247 -4.41 -3.66 9.37
N SER A 248 -3.86 -2.45 9.41
CA SER A 248 -3.81 -1.61 10.62
C SER A 248 -5.09 -0.80 10.86
N TYR A 249 -6.08 -0.90 9.97
CA TYR A 249 -7.31 -0.09 9.98
C TYR A 249 -7.05 1.41 9.89
N THR A 250 -5.87 1.81 9.40
CA THR A 250 -5.51 3.21 9.21
C THR A 250 -6.30 3.77 8.01
N PRO A 251 -7.01 4.91 8.15
CA PRO A 251 -7.71 5.50 7.02
C PRO A 251 -6.72 5.95 5.92
N GLU A 252 -7.15 5.87 4.68
CA GLU A 252 -6.41 6.40 3.54
C GLU A 252 -6.46 7.93 3.49
N VAL A 253 -7.61 8.49 3.85
CA VAL A 253 -7.86 9.93 3.82
C VAL A 253 -8.43 10.42 5.14
N ASN A 254 -7.95 11.58 5.58
CA ASN A 254 -8.54 12.32 6.69
C ASN A 254 -9.70 13.17 6.15
N GLY A 255 -10.87 12.56 6.01
CA GLY A 255 -12.05 13.13 5.37
C GLY A 255 -13.34 12.52 5.91
N VAL A 256 -14.47 12.81 5.27
CA VAL A 256 -15.80 12.42 5.74
C VAL A 256 -16.53 11.54 4.73
N LEU A 257 -16.96 10.37 5.18
CA LEU A 257 -17.94 9.53 4.49
C LEU A 257 -19.31 9.75 5.14
N ILE A 258 -20.29 10.19 4.35
CA ILE A 258 -21.68 10.35 4.76
C ILE A 258 -22.49 9.22 4.10
N VAL A 259 -23.12 8.37 4.91
CA VAL A 259 -24.02 7.31 4.43
C VAL A 259 -25.41 7.60 4.97
N TYR A 260 -26.39 7.71 4.06
CA TYR A 260 -27.76 8.01 4.44
C TYR A 260 -28.76 6.93 3.99
N GLY A 261 -29.84 6.83 4.76
CA GLY A 261 -31.04 6.08 4.44
C GLY A 261 -32.26 6.98 4.53
N SER A 262 -32.90 7.25 3.38
CA SER A 262 -34.05 8.14 3.29
C SER A 262 -35.25 7.49 2.62
N VAL A 263 -36.41 7.54 3.29
CA VAL A 263 -37.67 7.05 2.71
C VAL A 263 -38.29 8.09 1.76
N TYR A 264 -38.26 9.37 2.14
CA TYR A 264 -38.95 10.46 1.43
C TYR A 264 -38.08 11.71 1.21
N GLY A 265 -36.75 11.59 1.28
CA GLY A 265 -35.82 12.68 0.94
C GLY A 265 -35.39 13.57 2.11
N HIS A 266 -36.07 13.61 3.26
CA HIS A 266 -35.64 14.51 4.34
C HIS A 266 -34.35 14.08 5.06
N SER A 267 -34.05 12.78 5.11
CA SER A 267 -32.73 12.30 5.57
C SER A 267 -31.62 12.58 4.56
N GLU A 268 -31.95 12.55 3.26
CA GLU A 268 -31.05 12.97 2.19
C GLU A 268 -30.76 14.48 2.27
N GLU A 269 -31.79 15.29 2.50
CA GLU A 269 -31.69 16.74 2.74
C GLU A 269 -30.71 17.04 3.88
N ALA A 270 -30.85 16.37 5.03
CA ALA A 270 -29.92 16.52 6.15
C ALA A 270 -28.48 16.09 5.79
N ALA A 271 -28.31 15.00 5.04
CA ALA A 271 -27.00 14.54 4.59
C ALA A 271 -26.33 15.56 3.66
N ASN A 272 -27.09 16.16 2.72
CA ASN A 272 -26.62 17.18 1.80
C ASN A 272 -26.23 18.47 2.53
N ILE A 273 -27.01 18.92 3.52
CA ILE A 273 -26.67 20.08 4.35
C ILE A 273 -25.32 19.87 5.06
N ILE A 274 -25.09 18.70 5.64
CA ILE A 274 -23.81 18.39 6.30
C ILE A 274 -22.66 18.38 5.28
N ALA A 275 -22.87 17.78 4.10
CA ALA A 275 -21.87 17.76 3.03
C ALA A 275 -21.47 19.17 2.59
N ASP A 276 -22.46 20.04 2.35
CA ASP A 276 -22.26 21.43 1.96
C ASP A 276 -21.53 22.23 3.04
N ASN A 277 -21.96 22.09 4.29
CA ASN A 277 -21.32 22.76 5.43
C ASN A 277 -19.86 22.36 5.57
N LEU A 278 -19.54 21.07 5.49
CA LEU A 278 -18.17 20.57 5.55
C LEU A 278 -17.32 21.10 4.39
N SER A 279 -17.91 21.21 3.19
CA SER A 279 -17.25 21.79 2.02
C SER A 279 -16.97 23.28 2.21
N ILE A 280 -17.93 24.05 2.74
CA ILE A 280 -17.78 25.48 3.06
C ILE A 280 -16.68 25.68 4.11
N LEU A 281 -16.61 24.79 5.11
CA LEU A 281 -15.55 24.79 6.13
C LEU A 281 -14.16 24.39 5.58
N GLY A 282 -14.08 23.88 4.35
CA GLY A 282 -12.83 23.62 3.65
C GLY A 282 -12.43 22.14 3.56
N ILE A 283 -13.28 21.20 4.00
CA ILE A 283 -13.05 19.78 3.74
C ILE A 283 -13.26 19.52 2.25
N ARG A 284 -12.36 18.73 1.65
CA ARG A 284 -12.39 18.40 0.21
C ARG A 284 -12.60 16.91 -0.04
N ASP A 285 -12.12 16.08 0.87
CA ASP A 285 -12.35 14.64 0.85
C ASP A 285 -13.71 14.34 1.53
N ILE A 286 -14.80 14.51 0.78
CA ILE A 286 -16.18 14.20 1.21
C ILE A 286 -16.77 13.21 0.22
N ALA A 287 -17.39 12.13 0.71
CA ALA A 287 -18.19 11.22 -0.10
C ALA A 287 -19.57 11.04 0.52
N VAL A 288 -20.62 11.01 -0.30
CA VAL A 288 -22.02 10.89 0.14
C VAL A 288 -22.66 9.74 -0.62
N TYR A 289 -23.25 8.79 0.11
CA TYR A 289 -23.89 7.62 -0.49
C TYR A 289 -25.29 7.36 0.09
N ASP A 290 -26.21 7.03 -0.81
CA ASP A 290 -27.50 6.43 -0.48
C ASP A 290 -27.32 4.93 -0.27
N ALA A 291 -27.56 4.45 0.95
CA ALA A 291 -27.45 3.04 1.29
C ALA A 291 -28.47 2.17 0.54
N SER A 292 -29.57 2.73 0.05
CA SER A 292 -30.58 1.98 -0.72
C SER A 292 -30.18 1.70 -2.17
N LYS A 293 -29.18 2.43 -2.70
CA LYS A 293 -28.68 2.29 -4.08
C LYS A 293 -27.27 1.74 -4.17
N THR A 294 -26.53 1.78 -3.07
CA THR A 294 -25.14 1.38 -3.00
C THR A 294 -25.03 0.09 -2.22
N ASP A 295 -24.54 -0.98 -2.86
CA ASP A 295 -24.32 -2.23 -2.17
C ASP A 295 -23.33 -2.05 -1.01
N LYS A 296 -23.66 -2.64 0.14
CA LYS A 296 -22.90 -2.51 1.38
C LYS A 296 -21.41 -2.85 1.24
N SER A 297 -21.03 -3.72 0.30
CA SER A 297 -19.61 -4.03 0.07
C SER A 297 -18.77 -2.82 -0.37
N TYR A 298 -19.36 -1.90 -1.13
CA TYR A 298 -18.72 -0.63 -1.48
C TYR A 298 -18.67 0.32 -0.29
N LEU A 299 -19.74 0.37 0.51
CA LEU A 299 -19.81 1.21 1.71
C LEU A 299 -18.79 0.77 2.77
N VAL A 300 -18.58 -0.54 2.96
CA VAL A 300 -17.52 -1.09 3.81
C VAL A 300 -16.15 -0.65 3.29
N ALA A 301 -15.89 -0.76 1.99
CA ALA A 301 -14.63 -0.34 1.39
C ALA A 301 -14.35 1.17 1.57
N GLU A 302 -15.36 2.01 1.36
CA GLU A 302 -15.26 3.46 1.60
C GLU A 302 -15.07 3.78 3.09
N SER A 303 -15.67 2.99 3.99
CA SER A 303 -15.47 3.17 5.43
C SER A 303 -14.04 2.87 5.88
N PHE A 304 -13.34 1.96 5.19
CA PHE A 304 -11.89 1.77 5.38
C PHE A 304 -11.07 2.96 4.86
N LYS A 305 -11.52 3.64 3.80
CA LYS A 305 -10.84 4.78 3.20
C LYS A 305 -10.90 6.03 4.08
N TYR A 306 -12.07 6.40 4.61
CA TYR A 306 -12.27 7.67 5.33
C TYR A 306 -12.07 7.57 6.85
N SER A 307 -11.57 8.65 7.48
CA SER A 307 -11.37 8.73 8.94
C SER A 307 -12.65 8.99 9.74
N ASN A 308 -13.62 9.70 9.15
CA ASN A 308 -14.85 10.12 9.80
C ASN A 308 -16.07 9.58 9.06
N LEU A 309 -17.04 9.06 9.81
CA LEU A 309 -18.31 8.54 9.31
C LEU A 309 -19.48 9.38 9.81
N VAL A 310 -20.43 9.74 8.93
CA VAL A 310 -21.69 10.37 9.32
C VAL A 310 -22.82 9.46 8.86
N ILE A 311 -23.59 8.95 9.83
CA ILE A 311 -24.71 8.04 9.54
C ILE A 311 -26.01 8.81 9.70
N VAL A 312 -26.77 8.93 8.62
CA VAL A 312 -28.07 9.61 8.61
C VAL A 312 -29.17 8.60 8.31
N SER A 313 -30.01 8.26 9.28
CA SER A 313 -31.04 7.24 9.07
C SER A 313 -32.42 7.70 9.50
N SER A 314 -33.41 7.35 8.70
CA SER A 314 -34.80 7.30 9.14
C SER A 314 -34.99 6.16 10.16
N THR A 315 -35.86 6.35 11.13
CA THR A 315 -36.43 5.27 11.94
C THR A 315 -37.48 4.56 11.10
N TYR A 316 -37.29 3.25 10.90
CA TYR A 316 -38.14 2.42 10.05
C TYR A 316 -38.57 1.18 10.81
N ASN A 317 -39.88 0.97 10.97
CA ASN A 317 -40.44 -0.14 11.77
C ASN A 317 -39.85 -0.23 13.20
N MET A 318 -39.71 0.93 13.88
CA MET A 318 -39.01 1.07 15.18
C MET A 318 -37.52 0.71 15.18
N GLY A 319 -36.96 0.34 14.03
CA GLY A 319 -35.55 0.03 13.80
C GLY A 319 -34.80 1.09 13.01
N ILE A 320 -33.60 0.73 12.59
CA ILE A 320 -32.80 1.48 11.61
C ILE A 320 -33.38 1.19 10.21
N PHE A 321 -33.25 2.13 9.26
CA PHE A 321 -33.63 1.86 7.88
C PHE A 321 -32.80 0.68 7.33
N THR A 322 -33.45 -0.36 6.81
CA THR A 322 -32.84 -1.69 6.58
C THR A 322 -31.51 -1.65 5.81
N PRO A 323 -31.36 -0.93 4.68
CA PRO A 323 -30.07 -0.85 4.00
C PRO A 323 -28.94 -0.24 4.83
N VAL A 324 -29.25 0.73 5.70
CA VAL A 324 -28.28 1.32 6.64
C VAL A 324 -27.95 0.31 7.74
N GLU A 325 -28.94 -0.42 8.25
CA GLU A 325 -28.72 -1.46 9.27
C GLU A 325 -27.78 -2.56 8.77
N GLU A 326 -28.03 -3.08 7.57
CA GLU A 326 -27.19 -4.10 6.94
C GLU A 326 -25.74 -3.63 6.79
N PHE A 327 -25.55 -2.40 6.31
CA PHE A 327 -24.22 -1.80 6.22
C PHE A 327 -23.52 -1.72 7.59
N LEU A 328 -24.21 -1.26 8.63
CA LEU A 328 -23.64 -1.14 9.98
C LEU A 328 -23.30 -2.50 10.59
N LEU A 329 -24.11 -3.53 10.31
CA LEU A 329 -23.83 -4.89 10.72
C LEU A 329 -22.59 -5.44 10.00
N ASP A 330 -22.43 -5.16 8.70
CA ASP A 330 -21.24 -5.57 7.96
C ASP A 330 -19.98 -4.86 8.49
N LEU A 331 -20.02 -3.57 8.82
CA LEU A 331 -18.90 -2.89 9.50
C LEU A 331 -18.48 -3.61 10.79
N LYS A 332 -19.47 -4.08 11.56
CA LYS A 332 -19.24 -4.86 12.77
C LYS A 332 -18.64 -6.22 12.46
N TYR A 333 -19.14 -6.94 11.46
CA TYR A 333 -18.65 -8.27 11.10
C TYR A 333 -17.24 -8.25 10.49
N HIS A 334 -16.91 -7.21 9.74
CA HIS A 334 -15.57 -6.95 9.20
C HIS A 334 -14.65 -6.23 10.21
N ASN A 335 -15.10 -6.03 11.45
CA ASN A 335 -14.29 -5.55 12.56
C ASN A 335 -13.54 -4.24 12.24
N LEU A 336 -14.20 -3.28 11.57
CA LEU A 336 -13.61 -1.97 11.32
C LEU A 336 -13.25 -1.29 12.65
N GLN A 337 -12.12 -0.58 12.69
CA GLN A 337 -11.59 0.05 13.90
C GLN A 337 -11.22 1.51 13.67
N ASN A 338 -11.01 2.24 14.76
CA ASN A 338 -10.35 3.55 14.76
C ASN A 338 -11.02 4.57 13.82
N ARG A 339 -12.33 4.76 13.96
CA ARG A 339 -13.10 5.78 13.21
C ARG A 339 -13.75 6.76 14.16
N LYS A 340 -13.87 8.00 13.70
CA LYS A 340 -14.77 8.95 14.34
C LYS A 340 -16.13 8.86 13.68
N PHE A 341 -17.22 8.97 14.44
CA PHE A 341 -18.56 8.88 13.86
C PHE A 341 -19.55 9.89 14.44
N SER A 342 -20.52 10.30 13.63
CA SER A 342 -21.64 11.16 14.03
C SER A 342 -22.97 10.56 13.54
N ILE A 343 -24.06 10.85 14.25
CA ILE A 343 -25.36 10.24 13.99
C ILE A 343 -26.43 11.33 13.84
N VAL A 344 -27.20 11.21 12.76
CA VAL A 344 -28.40 12.02 12.53
C VAL A 344 -29.60 11.09 12.32
N GLU A 345 -30.65 11.32 13.10
CA GLU A 345 -31.87 10.54 13.16
C GLU A 345 -33.05 11.35 12.62
N ASN A 346 -33.82 10.72 11.73
CA ASN A 346 -35.14 11.20 11.33
C ASN A 346 -36.23 10.25 11.83
N GLY A 347 -37.31 10.77 12.42
CA GLY A 347 -38.50 9.97 12.71
C GLY A 347 -39.75 10.82 12.96
N SER A 348 -40.94 10.29 12.70
CA SER A 348 -42.18 11.09 12.84
C SER A 348 -42.80 11.01 14.24
N TRP A 349 -43.07 9.80 14.74
CA TRP A 349 -43.82 9.59 15.97
C TRP A 349 -42.99 8.95 17.11
N ALA A 350 -42.06 8.06 16.79
CA ALA A 350 -41.10 7.50 17.75
C ALA A 350 -39.72 7.30 17.11
N PRO A 351 -38.89 8.36 17.01
CA PRO A 351 -37.49 8.23 16.61
C PRO A 351 -36.74 7.25 17.52
N ASN A 352 -36.04 6.27 16.94
CA ASN A 352 -35.26 5.27 17.67
C ASN A 352 -33.98 4.81 16.92
N SER A 353 -33.86 5.04 15.62
CA SER A 353 -32.71 4.61 14.82
C SER A 353 -31.38 5.16 15.34
N GLY A 354 -31.33 6.39 15.84
CA GLY A 354 -30.10 7.01 16.34
C GLY A 354 -29.50 6.25 17.52
N LYS A 355 -30.35 5.84 18.48
CA LYS A 355 -29.94 5.00 19.60
C LYS A 355 -29.40 3.65 19.12
N LEU A 356 -30.10 2.99 18.20
CA LEU A 356 -29.69 1.69 17.66
C LEU A 356 -28.38 1.76 16.89
N ILE A 357 -28.15 2.82 16.09
CA ILE A 357 -26.88 3.06 15.40
C ILE A 357 -25.75 3.21 16.42
N PHE A 358 -25.96 4.00 17.48
CA PHE A 358 -24.98 4.18 18.54
C PHE A 358 -24.63 2.84 19.23
N GLU A 359 -25.61 2.00 19.51
CA GLU A 359 -25.40 0.67 20.13
C GLU A 359 -24.56 -0.29 19.25
N ILE A 360 -24.59 -0.12 17.93
CA ILE A 360 -23.75 -0.90 17.01
C ILE A 360 -22.34 -0.31 16.97
N LEU A 361 -22.21 0.98 16.67
CA LEU A 361 -20.92 1.63 16.41
C LEU A 361 -20.05 1.79 17.67
N SER A 362 -20.66 2.06 18.83
CA SER A 362 -19.92 2.20 20.11
C SER A 362 -19.23 0.91 20.55
N LYS A 363 -19.61 -0.25 20.00
CA LYS A 363 -18.98 -1.55 20.28
C LYS A 363 -17.75 -1.82 19.40
N LEU A 364 -17.54 -1.03 18.36
CA LEU A 364 -16.37 -1.17 17.49
C LEU A 364 -15.13 -0.58 18.14
N LYS A 365 -14.01 -1.29 18.04
CA LYS A 365 -12.78 -0.93 18.72
C LYS A 365 -12.24 0.41 18.19
N GLY A 366 -12.00 1.36 19.10
CA GLY A 366 -11.45 2.67 18.75
C GLY A 366 -12.43 3.58 18.01
N PHE A 367 -13.73 3.24 17.98
CA PHE A 367 -14.74 4.17 17.47
C PHE A 367 -15.02 5.27 18.50
N GLU A 368 -15.02 6.52 18.05
CA GLU A 368 -15.24 7.71 18.88
C GLU A 368 -16.40 8.54 18.32
N MET A 369 -17.41 8.82 19.14
CA MET A 369 -18.54 9.65 18.71
C MET A 369 -18.17 11.13 18.74
N ILE A 370 -18.55 11.87 17.69
CA ILE A 370 -18.40 13.32 17.59
C ILE A 370 -19.78 13.98 17.64
N GLY A 371 -19.97 14.83 18.65
CA GLY A 371 -21.23 15.49 18.94
C GLY A 371 -22.27 14.56 19.56
N ASP A 372 -23.45 15.10 19.81
CA ASP A 372 -24.63 14.34 20.27
C ASP A 372 -25.42 13.79 19.07
N ILE A 373 -26.34 12.85 19.33
CA ILE A 373 -27.29 12.38 18.31
C ILE A 373 -28.20 13.55 17.93
N ILE A 374 -28.23 13.92 16.65
CA ILE A 374 -29.14 14.94 16.14
C ILE A 374 -30.43 14.29 15.69
N THR A 375 -31.54 14.57 16.37
CA THR A 375 -32.88 14.10 15.98
C THR A 375 -33.71 15.24 15.40
N PHE A 376 -34.29 15.02 14.22
CA PHE A 376 -35.32 15.88 13.65
C PHE A 376 -36.58 15.08 13.30
N LYS A 377 -37.74 15.76 13.27
CA LYS A 377 -39.04 15.10 13.08
C LYS A 377 -39.64 15.33 11.71
N SER A 378 -39.73 14.26 10.93
CA SER A 378 -40.30 14.20 9.58
C SER A 378 -39.51 15.03 8.56
N SER A 379 -39.58 16.36 8.63
CA SER A 379 -38.88 17.30 7.75
C SER A 379 -37.86 18.14 8.52
N VAL A 380 -36.81 18.58 7.82
CA VAL A 380 -35.79 19.47 8.38
C VAL A 380 -36.39 20.86 8.61
N LYS A 381 -36.17 21.44 9.79
CA LYS A 381 -36.63 22.79 10.16
C LYS A 381 -35.45 23.70 10.45
N SER A 382 -35.70 25.00 10.54
CA SER A 382 -34.67 26.01 10.83
C SER A 382 -33.84 25.70 12.09
N ASP A 383 -34.46 25.20 13.16
CA ASP A 383 -33.74 24.81 14.38
C ASP A 383 -32.85 23.58 14.16
N ASP A 384 -33.23 22.68 13.25
CA ASP A 384 -32.45 21.50 12.92
C ASP A 384 -31.23 21.88 12.08
N ILE A 385 -31.35 22.87 11.19
CA ILE A 385 -30.21 23.41 10.42
C ILE A 385 -29.11 23.89 11.37
N ASN A 386 -29.45 24.68 12.41
CA ASN A 386 -28.46 25.14 13.40
C ASN A 386 -27.74 23.98 14.11
N LYS A 387 -28.44 22.86 14.36
CA LYS A 387 -27.83 21.66 14.95
C LYS A 387 -26.89 20.97 13.96
N LEU A 388 -27.28 20.87 12.69
CA LEU A 388 -26.46 20.29 11.62
C LEU A 388 -25.21 21.14 11.35
N ASP A 389 -25.32 22.47 11.41
CA ASP A 389 -24.19 23.40 11.31
C ASP A 389 -23.21 23.18 12.47
N ASN A 390 -23.71 23.10 13.70
CA ASN A 390 -22.87 22.83 14.86
C ASN A 390 -22.18 21.46 14.76
N LEU A 391 -22.89 20.41 14.35
CA LEU A 391 -22.32 19.09 14.13
C LEU A 391 -21.20 19.14 13.06
N SER A 392 -21.43 19.85 11.96
CA SER A 392 -20.45 20.01 10.88
C SER A 392 -19.17 20.69 11.37
N ASN A 393 -19.28 21.70 12.24
CA ASN A 393 -18.14 22.35 12.88
C ASN A 393 -17.35 21.40 13.79
N LEU A 394 -18.03 20.55 14.58
CA LEU A 394 -17.39 19.54 15.42
C LEU A 394 -16.65 18.49 14.58
N ILE A 395 -17.27 18.02 13.50
CA ILE A 395 -16.64 17.09 12.55
C ILE A 395 -15.40 17.74 11.93
N PHE A 396 -15.50 18.98 11.45
CA PHE A 396 -14.38 19.75 10.89
C PHE A 396 -13.21 19.88 11.89
N ALA A 397 -13.50 20.23 13.14
CA ALA A 397 -12.49 20.35 14.19
C ALA A 397 -11.81 19.02 14.52
N SER A 398 -12.49 17.89 14.29
CA SER A 398 -11.95 16.56 14.55
C SER A 398 -10.96 16.06 13.50
N ILE A 399 -10.93 16.69 12.31
CA ILE A 399 -10.07 16.33 11.18
C ILE A 399 -8.73 17.07 11.28
N PRO A 400 -7.58 16.38 11.15
CA PRO A 400 -6.27 17.03 11.12
C PRO A 400 -6.18 18.06 9.99
N GLN A 401 -6.15 19.34 10.36
CA GLN A 401 -6.04 20.43 9.40
C GLN A 401 -4.64 20.45 8.77
N LYS A 402 -4.58 20.36 7.42
CA LYS A 402 -3.33 20.63 6.68
C LYS A 402 -2.96 22.09 6.92
N LYS A 403 -1.80 22.34 7.54
CA LYS A 403 -1.30 23.71 7.68
C LYS A 403 -1.18 24.31 6.28
N PRO A 404 -1.75 25.50 6.01
CA PRO A 404 -1.62 26.12 4.71
C PRO A 404 -0.13 26.27 4.37
N ILE A 405 0.22 25.98 3.12
CA ILE A 405 1.57 26.24 2.61
C ILE A 405 1.73 27.77 2.58
N THR A 406 2.37 28.31 3.61
CA THR A 406 2.59 29.75 3.74
C THR A 406 3.76 30.25 2.89
N ASN A 407 4.59 29.34 2.38
CA ASN A 407 5.70 29.64 1.49
C ASN A 407 5.49 28.98 0.11
N PRO A 408 5.16 29.75 -0.93
CA PRO A 408 4.89 29.20 -2.27
C PRO A 408 6.09 28.47 -2.89
N LEU A 409 7.30 28.62 -2.37
CA LEU A 409 8.47 27.86 -2.81
C LEU A 409 8.29 26.35 -2.65
N PHE A 410 7.43 25.87 -1.74
CA PHE A 410 7.12 24.44 -1.58
C PHE A 410 6.24 23.87 -2.71
N ASN A 411 5.68 24.71 -3.57
CA ASN A 411 4.92 24.27 -4.74
C ASN A 411 5.82 24.06 -5.98
N ILE A 412 7.09 24.46 -5.92
CA ILE A 412 8.04 24.16 -6.98
C ILE A 412 8.40 22.67 -6.91
N ASN A 413 8.24 21.95 -8.02
CA ASN A 413 8.54 20.54 -8.07
C ASN A 413 10.07 20.34 -8.10
N TYR A 414 10.61 19.79 -7.02
CA TYR A 414 12.02 19.44 -6.92
C TYR A 414 12.18 17.92 -6.91
N GLY A 415 13.08 17.38 -7.71
CA GLY A 415 13.58 16.02 -7.51
C GLY A 415 14.51 15.95 -6.29
N LEU A 416 14.92 14.74 -5.88
CA LEU A 416 16.08 14.57 -5.00
C LEU A 416 17.17 13.77 -5.71
N PHE A 417 18.40 14.20 -5.47
CA PHE A 417 19.58 13.71 -6.16
C PHE A 417 20.73 13.51 -5.18
N ILE A 418 21.62 12.56 -5.47
CA ILE A 418 22.94 12.51 -4.84
C ILE A 418 23.95 13.14 -5.79
N LEU A 419 24.59 14.21 -5.33
CA LEU A 419 25.68 14.90 -6.02
C LEU A 419 27.02 14.40 -5.46
N SER A 420 27.76 13.66 -6.27
CA SER A 420 29.07 13.10 -5.93
C SER A 420 30.21 13.93 -6.51
N SER A 421 31.34 13.95 -5.82
CA SER A 421 32.53 14.73 -6.14
C SER A 421 33.78 14.02 -5.60
N LYS A 422 34.96 14.32 -6.15
CA LYS A 422 36.24 13.84 -5.62
C LYS A 422 37.26 14.97 -5.47
N ASP A 423 38.16 14.87 -4.50
CA ASP A 423 39.37 15.69 -4.41
C ASP A 423 40.58 14.76 -4.21
N GLY A 424 41.42 14.61 -5.24
CA GLY A 424 42.37 13.51 -5.32
C GLY A 424 41.66 12.16 -5.27
N ASP A 425 42.09 11.28 -4.36
CA ASP A 425 41.48 9.95 -4.14
C ASP A 425 40.26 9.98 -3.21
N LYS A 426 39.99 11.12 -2.55
CA LYS A 426 38.91 11.22 -1.57
C LYS A 426 37.57 11.45 -2.27
N GLN A 427 36.72 10.44 -2.26
CA GLN A 427 35.33 10.50 -2.75
C GLN A 427 34.41 11.15 -1.71
N ASN A 428 33.43 11.94 -2.16
CA ASN A 428 32.44 12.59 -1.31
C ASN A 428 31.12 12.76 -2.06
N ALA A 429 30.00 12.89 -1.34
CA ALA A 429 28.71 13.20 -1.95
C ALA A 429 27.76 13.94 -0.98
N CYS A 430 26.74 14.60 -1.51
CA CYS A 430 25.64 15.17 -0.73
C CYS A 430 24.28 14.99 -1.40
N ILE A 431 23.20 15.11 -0.64
CA ILE A 431 21.84 15.21 -1.17
C ILE A 431 21.60 16.65 -1.62
N ILE A 432 21.04 16.82 -2.82
CA ILE A 432 20.54 18.10 -3.34
C ILE A 432 19.14 17.93 -3.91
N ASN A 433 18.40 19.04 -4.03
CA ASN A 433 17.07 19.07 -4.63
C ASN A 433 16.92 20.12 -5.74
N THR A 434 17.91 21.00 -5.92
CA THR A 434 17.85 22.10 -6.89
C THR A 434 18.65 21.72 -8.13
N VAL A 435 18.00 21.08 -9.08
CA VAL A 435 18.57 20.66 -10.37
C VAL A 435 17.55 20.92 -11.47
N ASN A 436 17.97 21.54 -12.57
CA ASN A 436 17.16 21.72 -13.77
C ASN A 436 18.03 21.60 -15.03
N GLN A 437 17.46 21.08 -16.12
CA GLN A 437 18.03 21.29 -17.45
C GLN A 437 17.78 22.74 -17.85
N VAL A 438 18.83 23.43 -18.31
CA VAL A 438 18.80 24.87 -18.65
C VAL A 438 19.09 25.16 -20.12
N ALA A 439 19.58 24.18 -20.87
CA ALA A 439 19.68 24.22 -22.33
C ALA A 439 19.66 22.79 -22.87
N SER A 440 19.21 22.61 -24.12
CA SER A 440 19.19 21.31 -24.81
C SER A 440 20.21 21.18 -25.95
N LEU A 441 20.88 22.28 -26.33
CA LEU A 441 21.84 22.34 -27.45
C LEU A 441 23.04 23.23 -27.09
N PRO A 442 24.14 22.67 -26.53
CA PRO A 442 24.24 21.31 -25.99
C PRO A 442 23.40 21.17 -24.70
N ASP A 443 23.15 19.94 -24.27
CA ASP A 443 22.49 19.67 -22.99
C ASP A 443 23.27 20.26 -21.82
N ARG A 444 22.62 21.16 -21.08
CA ARG A 444 23.18 21.81 -19.90
C ARG A 444 22.29 21.59 -18.70
N ILE A 445 22.91 21.23 -17.59
CA ILE A 445 22.26 21.12 -16.29
C ILE A 445 22.79 22.23 -15.38
N MET A 446 21.87 22.90 -14.71
CA MET A 446 22.20 23.78 -13.59
C MET A 446 21.77 23.13 -12.28
N PHE A 447 22.67 23.13 -11.30
CA PHE A 447 22.35 22.71 -9.94
C PHE A 447 22.90 23.69 -8.92
N CYS A 448 22.19 23.83 -7.79
CA CYS A 448 22.57 24.77 -6.74
C CYS A 448 22.98 24.03 -5.46
N VAL A 449 24.09 24.46 -4.86
CA VAL A 449 24.59 23.88 -3.61
C VAL A 449 25.00 24.99 -2.65
N ASN A 450 24.64 24.85 -1.39
CA ASN A 450 25.01 25.82 -0.35
C ASN A 450 26.54 25.94 -0.27
N LYS A 451 27.06 27.17 -0.19
CA LYS A 451 28.51 27.43 -0.17
C LYS A 451 29.23 26.78 1.03
N ASN A 452 28.51 26.55 2.13
CA ASN A 452 29.04 25.89 3.33
C ASN A 452 29.08 24.36 3.20
N ASN A 453 28.54 23.79 2.12
CA ASN A 453 28.59 22.35 1.89
C ASN A 453 29.97 21.94 1.35
N TYR A 454 30.62 20.97 1.99
CA TYR A 454 31.94 20.49 1.59
C TYR A 454 31.98 19.96 0.13
N THR A 455 30.89 19.34 -0.34
CA THR A 455 30.76 18.94 -1.76
C THR A 455 30.83 20.15 -2.69
N ALA A 456 30.24 21.28 -2.33
CA ALA A 456 30.30 22.50 -3.13
C ALA A 456 31.73 23.04 -3.24
N SER A 457 32.52 23.00 -2.15
CA SER A 457 33.93 23.41 -2.19
C SER A 457 34.78 22.52 -3.10
N ILE A 458 34.53 21.21 -3.09
CA ILE A 458 35.24 20.27 -3.97
C ILE A 458 34.89 20.57 -5.42
N ILE A 459 33.60 20.64 -5.76
CA ILE A 459 33.16 20.88 -7.14
C ILE A 459 33.65 22.23 -7.66
N ASN A 460 33.65 23.26 -6.81
CA ASN A 460 34.16 24.56 -7.22
C ASN A 460 35.68 24.53 -7.51
N LYS A 461 36.44 23.66 -6.84
CA LYS A 461 37.87 23.45 -7.09
C LYS A 461 38.12 22.57 -8.32
N THR A 462 37.44 21.43 -8.42
CA THR A 462 37.74 20.39 -9.42
C THR A 462 36.99 20.53 -10.73
N LYS A 463 35.86 21.27 -10.73
CA LYS A 463 35.00 21.50 -11.90
C LYS A 463 34.41 20.22 -12.50
N GLU A 464 34.31 19.15 -11.73
CA GLU A 464 33.71 17.87 -12.14
C GLU A 464 32.87 17.29 -11.00
N CYS A 465 31.74 16.67 -11.37
CA CYS A 465 30.88 15.95 -10.45
C CYS A 465 30.02 14.89 -11.17
N ASN A 466 29.37 14.03 -10.39
CA ASN A 466 28.31 13.16 -10.88
C ASN A 466 27.00 13.45 -10.15
N LEU A 467 25.88 13.32 -10.85
CA LEU A 467 24.55 13.48 -10.31
C LEU A 467 23.76 12.18 -10.47
N SER A 468 23.33 11.56 -9.37
CA SER A 468 22.48 10.37 -9.39
C SER A 468 21.05 10.74 -9.04
N ILE A 469 20.07 10.38 -9.88
CA ILE A 469 18.65 10.67 -9.68
C ILE A 469 18.04 9.59 -8.78
N LEU A 470 17.55 9.98 -7.61
CA LEU A 470 17.00 9.04 -6.63
C LEU A 470 15.59 8.57 -6.99
N THR A 471 15.25 7.35 -6.56
CA THR A 471 13.94 6.71 -6.81
C THR A 471 13.05 6.67 -5.56
N GLU A 472 11.74 6.51 -5.74
CA GLU A 472 10.75 6.50 -4.64
C GLU A 472 10.95 5.36 -3.61
N ASP A 473 11.66 4.30 -3.97
CA ASP A 473 12.04 3.18 -3.10
C ASP A 473 13.34 3.43 -2.31
N ALA A 474 13.94 4.63 -2.39
CA ALA A 474 15.13 4.99 -1.63
C ALA A 474 14.83 5.01 -0.11
N PRO A 475 15.54 4.22 0.72
CA PRO A 475 15.30 4.18 2.16
C PRO A 475 15.82 5.45 2.85
N PHE A 476 15.20 5.83 3.98
CA PHE A 476 15.62 7.01 4.76
C PHE A 476 17.11 6.98 5.18
N GLU A 477 17.68 5.79 5.42
CA GLU A 477 19.09 5.64 5.76
C GLU A 477 20.05 6.14 4.66
N LEU A 478 19.63 6.07 3.38
CA LEU A 478 20.41 6.66 2.28
C LEU A 478 20.50 8.18 2.41
N PHE A 479 19.36 8.82 2.71
CA PHE A 479 19.29 10.27 2.95
C PHE A 479 20.08 10.66 4.19
N LYS A 480 20.03 9.87 5.26
CA LYS A 480 20.80 10.10 6.49
C LYS A 480 22.31 10.08 6.22
N ARG A 481 22.80 9.06 5.49
CA ARG A 481 24.22 8.93 5.14
C ARG A 481 24.72 10.10 4.30
N PHE A 482 24.01 10.46 3.23
CA PHE A 482 24.50 11.45 2.28
C PHE A 482 24.05 12.89 2.59
N GLY A 483 22.95 13.08 3.32
CA GLY A 483 22.34 14.39 3.59
C GLY A 483 22.52 14.94 5.01
N TYR A 484 22.76 14.10 6.03
CA TYR A 484 22.80 14.53 7.45
C TYR A 484 24.21 14.53 8.06
N GLN A 485 25.22 14.29 7.24
CA GLN A 485 26.63 14.26 7.66
C GLN A 485 27.47 15.10 6.70
N SER A 486 28.58 15.66 7.19
CA SER A 486 29.54 16.39 6.36
C SER A 486 30.68 15.49 5.92
N GLY A 487 30.97 15.44 4.62
CA GLY A 487 32.11 14.70 4.06
C GLY A 487 33.49 15.25 4.46
N LYS A 488 33.51 16.42 5.11
CA LYS A 488 34.74 16.98 5.66
C LYS A 488 35.31 16.07 6.73
N ASN A 489 34.44 15.54 7.59
CA ASN A 489 34.82 14.79 8.79
C ASN A 489 34.44 13.30 8.74
N VAL A 490 33.58 12.90 7.80
CA VAL A 490 33.07 11.52 7.70
C VAL A 490 33.29 10.99 6.29
N ASN A 491 33.81 9.76 6.17
CA ASN A 491 33.85 9.05 4.90
C ASN A 491 32.47 8.44 4.61
N LYS A 492 31.68 9.08 3.75
CA LYS A 492 30.31 8.64 3.45
C LYS A 492 30.23 7.35 2.64
N PHE A 493 31.32 6.98 1.95
CA PHE A 493 31.42 5.76 1.16
C PHE A 493 31.96 4.56 1.96
N GLU A 494 32.45 4.80 3.18
CA GLU A 494 32.90 3.71 4.06
C GLU A 494 31.73 2.79 4.43
N GLY A 495 31.91 1.48 4.19
CA GLY A 495 30.89 0.45 4.40
C GLY A 495 29.63 0.62 3.56
N PHE A 496 29.73 1.27 2.39
CA PHE A 496 28.61 1.45 1.46
C PHE A 496 29.01 0.92 0.09
N ASP A 497 28.51 -0.26 -0.31
CA ASP A 497 28.98 -0.93 -1.53
C ASP A 497 28.14 -0.62 -2.79
N ASN A 498 27.08 0.17 -2.65
CA ASN A 498 26.13 0.43 -3.73
C ASN A 498 26.52 1.68 -4.56
N TYR A 499 27.74 1.68 -5.08
CA TYR A 499 28.23 2.70 -5.99
C TYR A 499 29.02 2.07 -7.14
N SER A 500 29.26 2.85 -8.19
CA SER A 500 30.12 2.49 -9.30
C SER A 500 30.94 3.69 -9.75
N LEU A 501 32.07 3.43 -10.40
CA LEU A 501 32.97 4.46 -10.88
C LEU A 501 32.57 4.88 -12.30
N ALA A 502 32.34 6.17 -12.53
CA ALA A 502 32.11 6.71 -13.87
C ALA A 502 33.44 6.96 -14.61
N SER A 503 33.37 7.29 -15.90
CA SER A 503 34.57 7.54 -16.72
C SER A 503 35.45 8.69 -16.22
N ASN A 504 34.86 9.68 -15.53
CA ASN A 504 35.59 10.78 -14.88
C ASN A 504 36.24 10.40 -13.54
N GLY A 505 36.14 9.13 -13.12
CA GLY A 505 36.72 8.63 -11.87
C GLY A 505 36.02 9.14 -10.60
N ILE A 506 34.79 9.66 -10.71
CA ILE A 506 33.93 10.01 -9.58
C ILE A 506 32.90 8.90 -9.38
N ASN A 507 32.58 8.57 -8.12
CA ASN A 507 31.55 7.59 -7.82
C ASN A 507 30.15 8.11 -8.17
N TYR A 508 29.30 7.29 -8.75
CA TYR A 508 27.85 7.49 -8.79
C TYR A 508 27.14 6.39 -8.01
N ILE A 509 25.96 6.69 -7.48
CA ILE A 509 25.18 5.72 -6.70
C ILE A 509 24.38 4.87 -7.68
N ASN A 510 24.51 3.55 -7.61
CA ASN A 510 23.92 2.60 -8.58
C ASN A 510 22.71 1.82 -8.03
N LYS A 511 22.34 2.05 -6.76
CA LYS A 511 21.14 1.50 -6.11
C LYS A 511 20.25 2.63 -5.60
N PHE A 512 18.94 2.44 -5.71
CA PHE A 512 17.93 3.47 -5.41
C PHE A 512 18.07 4.71 -6.29
N THR A 513 18.57 4.50 -7.51
CA THR A 513 18.77 5.51 -8.53
C THR A 513 18.28 4.96 -9.87
N ASN A 514 17.59 5.77 -10.66
CA ASN A 514 17.10 5.34 -11.98
C ASN A 514 18.00 5.83 -13.11
N SER A 515 18.81 6.87 -12.89
CA SER A 515 19.72 7.43 -13.88
C SER A 515 20.86 8.20 -13.20
N TYR A 516 21.97 8.39 -13.91
CA TYR A 516 23.00 9.35 -13.51
C TYR A 516 23.56 10.15 -14.69
N PHE A 517 24.20 11.27 -14.35
CA PHE A 517 24.98 12.11 -15.25
C PHE A 517 26.39 12.31 -14.70
N SER A 518 27.40 12.31 -15.56
CA SER A 518 28.69 12.95 -15.29
C SER A 518 28.70 14.35 -15.88
N LEU A 519 29.16 15.29 -15.08
CA LEU A 519 29.03 16.72 -15.33
C LEU A 519 30.39 17.40 -15.30
N LYS A 520 30.64 18.22 -16.30
CA LYS A 520 31.78 19.15 -16.33
C LYS A 520 31.27 20.57 -16.16
N ILE A 521 31.79 21.28 -15.15
CA ILE A 521 31.35 22.63 -14.82
C ILE A 521 31.93 23.62 -15.81
N GLU A 522 31.07 24.35 -16.51
CA GLU A 522 31.47 25.43 -17.43
C GLU A 522 31.42 26.81 -16.76
N ASN A 523 30.44 27.03 -15.88
CA ASN A 523 30.25 28.31 -15.21
C ASN A 523 29.82 28.13 -13.76
N VAL A 524 30.25 29.04 -12.90
CA VAL A 524 29.85 29.11 -11.48
C VAL A 524 29.26 30.49 -11.23
N ILE A 525 27.97 30.50 -10.89
CA ILE A 525 27.20 31.69 -10.60
C ILE A 525 27.11 31.85 -9.08
N ASP A 526 27.39 33.03 -8.57
CA ASP A 526 27.14 33.37 -7.17
C ASP A 526 25.67 33.74 -6.96
N LEU A 527 24.93 32.93 -6.20
CA LEU A 527 23.53 33.14 -5.86
C LEU A 527 23.35 33.62 -4.40
N GLY A 528 24.38 34.23 -3.82
CA GLY A 528 24.44 34.65 -2.43
C GLY A 528 24.79 33.48 -1.50
N SER A 529 23.77 32.76 -1.02
CA SER A 529 23.97 31.63 -0.07
C SER A 529 24.41 30.33 -0.75
N HIS A 530 24.21 30.22 -2.07
CA HIS A 530 24.51 29.03 -2.87
C HIS A 530 25.44 29.38 -4.04
N PHE A 531 26.20 28.39 -4.49
CA PHE A 531 26.76 28.39 -5.84
C PHE A 531 25.73 27.77 -6.79
N GLY A 532 25.50 28.40 -7.94
CA GLY A 532 24.80 27.84 -9.08
C GLY A 532 25.81 27.33 -10.10
N PHE A 533 25.94 26.02 -10.25
CA PHE A 533 26.87 25.40 -11.18
C PHE A 533 26.16 25.10 -12.50
N VAL A 534 26.60 25.72 -13.60
CA VAL A 534 26.15 25.37 -14.95
C VAL A 534 27.15 24.40 -15.55
N SER A 535 26.65 23.27 -16.02
CA SER A 535 27.46 22.14 -16.46
C SER A 535 26.96 21.56 -17.78
N VAL A 536 27.89 21.00 -18.54
CA VAL A 536 27.62 20.16 -19.70
C VAL A 536 27.65 18.70 -19.27
N ILE A 537 26.77 17.89 -19.86
CA ILE A 537 26.73 16.45 -19.64
C ILE A 537 27.84 15.79 -20.47
N THR A 538 28.75 15.08 -19.82
CA THR A 538 29.83 14.33 -20.48
C THR A 538 29.54 12.84 -20.59
N GLU A 539 28.68 12.33 -19.70
CA GLU A 539 28.23 10.94 -19.67
C GLU A 539 26.83 10.90 -19.08
N SER A 540 25.97 10.02 -19.59
CA SER A 540 24.64 9.78 -19.02
C SER A 540 24.23 8.34 -19.19
N LYS A 541 23.54 7.77 -18.19
CA LYS A 541 23.04 6.39 -18.26
C LYS A 541 21.72 6.25 -17.52
N ILE A 542 20.77 5.58 -18.17
CA ILE A 542 19.56 5.06 -17.52
C ILE A 542 19.91 3.70 -16.91
N LEU A 543 19.62 3.54 -15.62
CA LEU A 543 19.91 2.34 -14.83
C LEU A 543 18.68 1.44 -14.72
N ASN A 544 17.48 2.03 -14.62
CA ASN A 544 16.19 1.36 -14.56
C ASN A 544 15.05 2.37 -14.82
N GLU A 545 13.82 1.89 -14.90
CA GLU A 545 12.61 2.69 -15.16
C GLU A 545 11.84 3.07 -13.90
N LYS A 546 12.41 2.88 -12.69
CA LYS A 546 11.71 3.22 -11.44
C LYS A 546 11.44 4.72 -11.36
N ARG A 547 10.34 5.10 -10.72
CA ARG A 547 9.91 6.50 -10.58
C ARG A 547 10.89 7.31 -9.74
N SER A 548 11.26 8.50 -10.22
CA SER A 548 12.10 9.45 -9.48
C SER A 548 11.37 9.99 -8.25
N VAL A 549 12.09 10.10 -7.14
CA VAL A 549 11.53 10.70 -5.92
C VAL A 549 11.49 12.22 -6.04
N SER A 550 10.34 12.81 -5.72
CA SER A 550 10.20 14.26 -5.54
C SER A 550 10.43 14.65 -4.08
N TYR A 551 10.76 15.92 -3.85
CA TYR A 551 10.92 16.46 -2.51
C TYR A 551 9.64 16.35 -1.68
N SER A 552 8.48 16.56 -2.31
CA SER A 552 7.17 16.38 -1.66
C SER A 552 6.90 14.93 -1.29
N TYR A 553 7.21 13.98 -2.19
CA TYR A 553 7.09 12.55 -1.90
C TYR A 553 7.99 12.15 -0.74
N TYR A 554 9.25 12.61 -0.73
CA TYR A 554 10.17 12.35 0.36
C TYR A 554 9.61 12.84 1.71
N LEU A 555 9.09 14.07 1.78
CA LEU A 555 8.53 14.61 3.02
C LEU A 555 7.32 13.80 3.53
N ASN A 556 6.49 13.28 2.64
CA ASN A 556 5.24 12.63 3.00
C ASN A 556 5.40 11.12 3.26
N ASN A 557 6.35 10.46 2.57
CA ASN A 557 6.41 8.99 2.49
C ASN A 557 7.74 8.38 2.95
N ILE A 558 8.87 9.11 2.87
CA ILE A 558 10.20 8.56 3.18
C ILE A 558 10.75 9.13 4.48
N LYS A 559 10.65 10.44 4.67
CA LYS A 559 11.09 11.11 5.88
C LYS A 559 10.19 10.65 7.02
N PRO A 560 10.75 10.12 8.13
CA PRO A 560 9.96 9.73 9.28
C PRO A 560 9.07 10.88 9.73
N ASN A 561 7.76 10.65 9.77
CA ASN A 561 6.82 11.60 10.33
C ASN A 561 7.07 11.69 11.84
N ILE A 562 7.58 12.83 12.30
CA ILE A 562 7.85 13.11 13.72
C ILE A 562 6.55 13.24 14.53
N LYS A 563 5.38 13.20 13.87
CA LYS A 563 4.08 13.22 14.53
C LYS A 563 3.47 11.83 14.56
N GLN A 564 3.64 11.12 15.68
CA GLN A 564 2.58 10.39 16.42
C GLN A 564 3.10 9.40 17.50
N ASP A 565 4.25 9.65 18.13
CA ASP A 565 4.59 9.02 19.43
C ASP A 565 5.02 10.03 20.49
N VAL A 566 4.72 11.31 20.28
CA VAL A 566 4.92 12.37 21.30
C VAL A 566 3.85 12.32 22.39
N ALA A 567 2.76 11.57 22.19
CA ALA A 567 1.63 11.54 23.13
C ALA A 567 1.94 10.90 24.50
N LYS A 568 3.18 10.44 24.78
CA LYS A 568 3.59 9.91 26.09
C LYS A 568 5.01 10.26 26.56
N LYS A 569 5.74 11.18 25.91
CA LYS A 569 7.16 11.42 26.24
C LYS A 569 7.48 12.90 26.44
N SER A 570 7.81 13.27 27.68
CA SER A 570 8.39 14.58 28.03
C SER A 570 9.87 14.63 27.67
N GLY A 571 10.35 15.78 27.18
CA GLY A 571 11.78 15.94 26.85
C GLY A 571 12.07 16.96 25.75
N TRP A 572 13.04 16.68 24.88
CA TRP A 572 13.48 17.57 23.80
C TRP A 572 13.51 16.87 22.45
N VAL A 573 13.00 17.50 21.39
CA VAL A 573 13.03 16.96 20.02
C VAL A 573 14.00 17.75 19.14
N CYS A 574 14.82 17.04 18.36
CA CYS A 574 15.66 17.66 17.33
C CYS A 574 14.81 18.06 16.13
N LYS A 575 14.71 19.37 15.82
CA LYS A 575 13.91 19.90 14.70
C LYS A 575 14.40 19.47 13.31
N ILE A 576 15.65 19.00 13.21
CA ILE A 576 16.25 18.59 11.93
C ILE A 576 15.90 17.14 11.58
N CYS A 577 16.03 16.22 12.54
CA CYS A 577 15.95 14.78 12.30
C CYS A 577 14.92 14.03 13.15
N GLY A 578 14.30 14.68 14.13
CA GLY A 578 13.26 14.09 14.96
C GLY A 578 13.73 13.26 16.14
N TYR A 579 15.04 13.19 16.42
CA TYR A 579 15.54 12.51 17.62
C TYR A 579 14.92 13.11 18.88
N VAL A 580 14.33 12.28 19.74
CA VAL A 580 13.78 12.67 21.04
C VAL A 580 14.77 12.31 22.15
N TYR A 581 15.12 13.30 22.95
CA TYR A 581 15.86 13.16 24.20
C TYR A 581 14.88 13.16 25.37
N GLU A 582 14.66 11.99 25.97
CA GLU A 582 13.61 11.72 26.96
C GLU A 582 14.05 12.07 28.40
N LYS A 583 14.58 13.28 28.59
CA LYS A 583 14.86 13.86 29.92
C LYS A 583 14.54 15.34 29.91
N ASP A 584 14.21 15.88 31.10
CA ASP A 584 13.85 17.29 31.26
C ASP A 584 15.00 18.26 30.99
N GLU A 585 16.22 17.91 31.38
CA GLU A 585 17.40 18.76 31.18
C GLU A 585 18.28 18.24 30.05
N LEU A 586 18.41 19.03 28.99
CA LEU A 586 19.30 18.74 27.86
C LEU A 586 20.71 19.28 28.17
N PRO A 587 21.76 18.43 28.24
CA PRO A 587 23.12 18.89 28.53
C PRO A 587 23.60 19.96 27.57
N LYS A 588 24.35 20.97 28.06
CA LYS A 588 24.81 22.12 27.25
C LYS A 588 25.72 21.72 26.08
N ASP A 589 26.38 20.58 26.21
CA ASP A 589 27.27 19.95 25.24
C ASP A 589 26.59 18.81 24.47
N PHE A 590 25.28 18.66 24.59
CA PHE A 590 24.55 17.59 23.92
C PHE A 590 24.59 17.76 22.40
N ILE A 591 25.03 16.71 21.71
CA ILE A 591 25.05 16.62 20.26
C ILE A 591 24.01 15.58 19.84
N CYS A 592 23.13 15.96 18.91
CA CYS A 592 22.14 15.04 18.38
C CYS A 592 22.81 13.76 17.85
N PRO A 593 22.46 12.56 18.35
CA PRO A 593 23.14 11.33 17.94
C PRO A 593 22.90 11.00 16.46
N ILE A 594 21.79 11.49 15.88
CA ILE A 594 21.38 11.26 14.49
C ILE A 594 22.03 12.27 13.54
N CYS A 595 21.74 13.57 13.70
CA CYS A 595 22.16 14.61 12.75
C CYS A 595 23.44 15.36 13.13
N LYS A 596 24.03 15.04 14.28
CA LYS A 596 25.28 15.63 14.80
C LYS A 596 25.28 17.16 14.96
N HIS A 597 24.11 17.81 14.96
CA HIS A 597 23.96 19.22 15.30
C HIS A 597 23.88 19.40 16.83
N ASP A 598 24.33 20.56 17.30
CA ASP A 598 24.33 20.94 18.71
C ASP A 598 22.92 21.25 19.27
N ILE A 599 22.87 21.63 20.54
CA ILE A 599 21.65 21.91 21.28
C ILE A 599 20.73 22.98 20.64
N SER A 600 21.25 23.89 19.80
CA SER A 600 20.47 24.97 19.19
C SER A 600 19.31 24.50 18.32
N VAL A 601 19.37 23.26 17.82
CA VAL A 601 18.33 22.69 16.95
C VAL A 601 17.26 21.90 17.71
N PHE A 602 17.35 21.82 19.03
CA PHE A 602 16.38 21.14 19.88
C PHE A 602 15.26 22.06 20.36
N GLU A 603 14.06 21.51 20.48
CA GLU A 603 12.88 22.19 21.00
C GLU A 603 12.24 21.32 22.08
N ARG A 604 11.80 21.94 23.17
CA ARG A 604 11.18 21.21 24.29
C ARG A 604 9.78 20.71 23.87
N ILE A 605 9.54 19.42 24.07
CA ILE A 605 8.22 18.80 23.90
C ILE A 605 7.61 18.54 25.28
N LYS A 606 6.36 19.00 25.44
CA LYS A 606 5.60 18.85 26.68
C LYS A 606 4.99 17.47 26.79
#